data_AF-A0A6J4XAX7-F1
#
_entry.id   AF-A0A6J4XAX7-F1
#
_cell.length_a   1.000
_cell.length_b   1.000
_cell.length_c   1.000
_cell.angle_alpha   90.00
_cell.angle_beta   90.00
_cell.angle_gamma   90.00
#
_symmetry.space_group_name_H-M   'P 1'
#
loop_
_entity.id
_entity.type
_entity.pdbx_description
1 polymer ?
#
loop_
_entity_poly.entity_id
_entity_poly.type
_entity_poly.pdbx_seq_one_letter_code
_entity_poly.pdbx_strand_id
1 'polypeptide(L)'
;MTTEENTAVVRRFVEEVENRHNLGALDKLFSPDYVDHSGISTLPLTLDGTKQFFTILFTAFPDIGATLNDQVAEGDKVVTRKTFHGHG
;
A
#
# COMPACT_ATOMS: atom_id res chain seq x y z
N MET A 1 -15.60 11.50 2.07
CA MET A 1 -15.66 10.06 1.77
C MET A 1 -16.41 9.36 2.88
N THR A 2 -17.17 8.33 2.56
CA THR A 2 -17.75 7.41 3.54
C THR A 2 -16.69 6.42 4.02
N THR A 3 -16.94 5.76 5.14
CA THR A 3 -16.07 4.67 5.63
C THR A 3 -15.93 3.56 4.59
N GLU A 4 -17.00 3.24 3.87
CA GLU A 4 -16.99 2.26 2.78
C GLU A 4 -16.10 2.69 1.61
N GLU A 5 -16.21 3.94 1.17
CA GLU A 5 -15.32 4.51 0.13
C GLU A 5 -13.84 4.46 0.55
N ASN A 6 -13.54 4.79 1.81
CA ASN A 6 -12.18 4.73 2.33
C ASN A 6 -11.62 3.30 2.29
N THR A 7 -12.40 2.31 2.74
CA THR A 7 -11.95 0.90 2.68
C THR A 7 -11.75 0.42 1.25
N ALA A 8 -12.58 0.87 0.30
CA ALA A 8 -12.46 0.53 -1.11
C ALA A 8 -11.16 1.07 -1.74
N VAL A 9 -10.77 2.31 -1.39
CA VAL A 9 -9.49 2.89 -1.82
C VAL A 9 -8.31 2.05 -1.31
N VAL A 10 -8.32 1.68 -0.03
CA VAL A 10 -7.25 0.85 0.56
C VAL A 10 -7.22 -0.56 -0.04
N ARG A 11 -8.39 -1.16 -0.32
CA ARG A 11 -8.47 -2.45 -1.01
C ARG A 11 -7.87 -2.39 -2.42
N ARG A 12 -8.13 -1.30 -3.14
CA ARG A 12 -7.54 -1.05 -4.47
C ARG A 12 -6.03 -0.88 -4.40
N PHE A 13 -5.49 -0.28 -3.34
CA PHE A 13 -4.06 -0.23 -3.11
C PHE A 13 -3.44 -1.63 -2.96
N VAL A 14 -4.03 -2.48 -2.13
CA VAL A 14 -3.57 -3.88 -1.96
C VAL A 14 -3.59 -4.62 -3.30
N GLU A 15 -4.66 -4.48 -4.07
CA GLU A 15 -4.80 -5.19 -5.35
C GLU A 15 -3.86 -4.66 -6.44
N GLU A 16 -3.86 -3.36 -6.69
CA GLU A 16 -3.09 -2.80 -7.81
C GLU A 16 -1.59 -2.72 -7.48
N VAL A 17 -1.24 -2.24 -6.28
CA VAL A 17 0.17 -2.02 -5.93
C VAL A 17 0.78 -3.31 -5.41
N GLU A 18 0.22 -3.91 -4.36
CA GLU A 18 0.89 -5.03 -3.66
C GLU A 18 0.78 -6.35 -4.43
N ASN A 19 -0.37 -6.63 -5.06
CA ASN A 19 -0.58 -7.90 -5.78
C ASN A 19 -0.20 -7.84 -7.26
N ARG A 20 -0.48 -6.71 -7.94
CA ARG A 20 -0.22 -6.56 -9.39
C ARG A 20 1.04 -5.78 -9.72
N HIS A 21 1.79 -5.35 -8.69
CA HIS A 21 3.05 -4.59 -8.79
C HIS A 21 2.93 -3.34 -9.66
N ASN A 22 1.73 -2.74 -9.74
CA ASN A 22 1.44 -1.56 -10.55
C ASN A 22 1.82 -0.28 -9.79
N LEU A 23 3.10 0.08 -9.83
CA LEU A 23 3.59 1.30 -9.18
C LEU A 23 2.93 2.58 -9.69
N GLY A 24 2.44 2.59 -10.94
CA GLY A 24 1.69 3.74 -11.50
C GLY A 24 0.31 3.94 -10.87
N ALA A 25 -0.21 2.96 -10.10
CA ALA A 25 -1.41 3.15 -9.31
C ALA A 25 -1.19 4.09 -8.11
N LEU A 26 0.06 4.19 -7.60
CA LEU A 26 0.39 5.07 -6.48
C LEU A 26 0.05 6.54 -6.80
N ASP A 27 0.35 7.00 -8.01
CA ASP A 27 0.04 8.37 -8.47
C ASP A 27 -1.45 8.72 -8.48
N LYS A 28 -2.32 7.70 -8.52
CA LYS A 28 -3.78 7.87 -8.57
C LYS A 28 -4.44 7.69 -7.20
N LEU A 29 -3.77 7.00 -6.29
CA LEU A 29 -4.32 6.61 -4.98
C LEU A 29 -3.81 7.49 -3.85
N PHE A 30 -2.65 8.14 -4.02
CA PHE A 30 -2.01 8.94 -2.99
C PHE A 30 -2.11 10.43 -3.30
N SER A 31 -2.25 11.23 -2.24
CA SER A 31 -2.15 12.68 -2.35
C SER A 31 -0.70 13.11 -2.68
N PRO A 32 -0.49 14.19 -3.43
CA PRO A 32 0.84 14.81 -3.57
C PRO A 32 1.48 15.19 -2.22
N ASP A 33 0.65 15.48 -1.21
CA ASP A 33 1.08 15.84 0.15
C ASP A 33 1.15 14.63 1.10
N TYR A 34 1.18 13.41 0.56
CA TYR A 34 1.26 12.18 1.36
C TYR A 34 2.52 12.13 2.22
N VAL A 35 2.35 11.67 3.46
CA VAL A 35 3.42 11.39 4.41
C VAL A 35 3.33 9.94 4.89
N ASP A 36 4.40 9.17 4.71
CA ASP A 36 4.52 7.84 5.29
C ASP A 36 4.89 7.92 6.78
N HIS A 37 4.04 7.39 7.65
CA HIS A 37 4.25 7.34 9.10
C HIS A 37 4.66 5.95 9.60
N SER A 38 4.89 4.97 8.72
CA SER A 38 5.17 3.58 9.08
C SER A 38 6.49 3.39 9.82
N GLY A 39 7.48 4.25 9.56
CA GLY A 39 8.83 4.11 10.10
C GLY A 39 9.58 2.86 9.61
N ILE A 40 9.08 2.18 8.56
CA ILE A 40 9.60 0.89 8.09
C ILE A 40 10.92 1.04 7.31
N SER A 41 11.14 2.19 6.68
CA SER A 41 12.33 2.44 5.85
C SER A 41 13.04 3.73 6.25
N THR A 42 14.32 3.83 5.90
CA THR A 42 15.09 5.07 5.99
C THR A 42 14.90 5.96 4.75
N LEU A 43 13.99 5.59 3.84
CA LEU A 43 13.68 6.36 2.64
C LEU A 43 12.89 7.63 3.01
N PRO A 44 12.86 8.64 2.13
CA PRO A 44 12.01 9.80 2.34
C PRO A 44 10.57 9.40 2.62
N LEU A 45 9.90 10.09 3.55
CA LEU A 45 8.51 9.81 3.94
C LEU A 45 7.49 10.29 2.88
N THR A 46 7.88 10.34 1.61
CA THR A 46 7.12 10.89 0.49
C THR A 46 6.58 9.79 -0.42
N LEU A 47 5.73 10.16 -1.37
CA LEU A 47 5.24 9.24 -2.39
C LEU A 47 6.38 8.60 -3.20
N ASP A 48 7.41 9.38 -3.54
CA ASP A 48 8.57 8.87 -4.26
C ASP A 48 9.39 7.88 -3.41
N GLY A 49 9.52 8.13 -2.10
CA GLY A 49 10.13 7.15 -1.19
C GLY A 49 9.34 5.85 -1.11
N THR A 50 8.01 5.93 -1.12
CA THR A 50 7.12 4.75 -1.17
C THR A 50 7.27 3.97 -2.48
N LYS A 51 7.38 4.66 -3.63
CA LYS A 51 7.67 4.02 -4.92
C LYS A 51 9.02 3.28 -4.91
N GLN A 52 10.05 3.90 -4.34
CA GLN A 52 11.36 3.27 -4.18
C GLN A 52 11.30 2.04 -3.28
N PHE A 53 10.58 2.13 -2.15
CA PHE A 53 10.38 0.99 -1.25
C PHE A 53 9.76 -0.21 -1.98
N PHE A 54 8.64 0.00 -2.67
CA PHE A 54 7.98 -1.09 -3.41
C PHE A 54 8.83 -1.60 -4.58
N THR A 55 9.60 -0.74 -5.24
CA THR A 55 10.56 -1.17 -6.28
C THR A 55 11.59 -2.15 -5.73
N ILE A 56 12.18 -1.84 -4.57
CA ILE A 56 13.13 -2.71 -3.87
C ILE A 56 12.45 -4.01 -3.44
N LEU A 57 11.25 -3.92 -2.85
CA LEU A 57 10.49 -5.07 -2.38
C LEU A 57 10.16 -6.05 -3.51
N PHE A 58 9.64 -5.56 -4.64
CA PHE A 58 9.29 -6.39 -5.79
C PHE A 58 10.52 -6.93 -6.52
N THR A 59 11.67 -6.24 -6.44
CA THR A 59 12.93 -6.78 -6.97
C THR A 59 13.44 -7.93 -6.11
N ALA A 60 13.31 -7.82 -4.78
CA ALA A 60 13.77 -8.84 -3.84
C ALA A 60 12.84 -10.07 -3.80
N PHE A 61 11.53 -9.86 -3.96
CA PHE A 61 10.51 -10.91 -3.95
C PHE A 61 9.56 -10.73 -5.15
N PRO A 62 9.92 -11.23 -6.33
CA PRO A 62 9.15 -11.00 -7.56
C PRO A 62 7.75 -11.60 -7.58
N ASP A 63 7.45 -12.53 -6.67
CA ASP A 63 6.16 -13.19 -6.52
C ASP A 63 5.41 -12.76 -5.24
N ILE A 64 5.89 -11.71 -4.56
CA ILE A 64 5.25 -11.24 -3.33
C ILE A 64 3.82 -10.78 -3.61
N GLY A 65 2.91 -11.15 -2.71
CA GLY A 65 1.54 -10.67 -2.69
C GLY A 65 0.98 -10.60 -1.28
N ALA A 66 -0.22 -10.05 -1.16
CA ALA A 66 -0.92 -9.85 0.09
C ALA A 66 -2.36 -10.39 0.02
N THR A 67 -2.70 -11.24 0.98
CA THR A 67 -4.09 -11.64 1.25
C THR A 67 -4.71 -10.69 2.25
N LEU A 68 -5.75 -9.95 1.82
CA LEU A 68 -6.54 -9.10 2.70
C LEU A 68 -7.37 -9.97 3.66
N ASN A 69 -7.20 -9.82 4.98
CA ASN A 69 -7.91 -10.61 5.97
C ASN A 69 -9.07 -9.85 6.61
N ASP A 70 -8.86 -8.58 6.99
CA ASP A 70 -9.88 -7.75 7.62
C ASP A 70 -9.60 -6.26 7.38
N GLN A 71 -10.65 -5.44 7.40
CA GLN A 71 -10.58 -3.98 7.36
C GLN A 71 -11.62 -3.36 8.28
N VAL A 72 -11.17 -2.44 9.13
CA VAL A 72 -12.03 -1.63 9.99
C VAL A 72 -11.82 -0.17 9.65
N ALA A 73 -12.90 0.58 9.45
CA ALA A 73 -12.86 2.00 9.18
C ALA A 73 -13.60 2.81 10.23
N GLU A 74 -12.98 3.90 10.67
CA GLU A 74 -13.54 4.85 11.63
C GLU A 74 -13.19 6.26 11.16
N GLY A 75 -14.22 7.06 10.86
CA GLY A 75 -14.04 8.37 10.25
C GLY A 75 -13.26 8.30 8.94
N ASP A 76 -12.09 8.92 8.92
CA ASP A 76 -11.16 8.99 7.79
C ASP A 76 -10.05 7.93 7.80
N LYS A 77 -10.00 7.07 8.83
CA LYS A 77 -8.94 6.06 8.98
C LYS A 77 -9.44 4.68 8.60
N VAL A 78 -8.53 3.90 8.03
CA VAL A 78 -8.74 2.48 7.72
C VAL A 78 -7.57 1.70 8.31
N VAL A 79 -7.88 0.70 9.13
CA VAL A 79 -6.92 -0.29 9.59
C VAL A 79 -7.13 -1.55 8.75
N THR A 80 -6.03 -2.10 8.24
CA THR A 80 -6.05 -3.31 7.42
C THR A 80 -5.20 -4.39 8.07
N ARG A 81 -5.80 -5.56 8.32
CA ARG A 81 -5.07 -6.78 8.65
C ARG A 81 -4.90 -7.61 7.38
N LYS A 82 -3.66 -7.96 7.06
CA LYS A 82 -3.31 -8.74 5.86
C LYS A 82 -2.12 -9.65 6.10
N THR A 83 -1.99 -10.66 5.26
CA THR A 83 -0.89 -11.63 5.28
C THR A 83 -0.10 -11.51 3.99
N PHE A 84 1.20 -11.21 4.08
CA PHE A 84 2.10 -11.26 2.93
C PHE A 84 2.61 -12.68 2.70
N HIS A 85 2.77 -13.05 1.44
CA HIS A 85 3.36 -14.30 0.99
C HIS A 85 4.28 -14.05 -0.20
N GLY A 86 5.40 -14.76 -0.29
CA GLY A 86 6.36 -14.67 -1.39
C GLY A 86 7.54 -15.61 -1.15
N HIS A 87 8.28 -15.91 -2.20
CA HIS A 87 9.49 -16.73 -2.18
C HIS A 87 10.72 -15.84 -2.46
N GLY A 88 11.81 -16.07 -1.72
CA GLY A 88 13.08 -15.36 -1.85
C GLY A 88 14.17 -16.18 -2.51
#